data_AF-A0A8J6QJB3-F1
#
_entry.id   AF-A0A8J6QJB3-F1
#
_cell.length_a   1.000
_cell.length_b   1.000
_cell.length_c   1.000
_cell.angle_alpha   90.00
_cell.angle_beta   90.00
_cell.angle_gamma   90.00
#
_symmetry.space_group_name_H-M   'P 1'
#
loop_
_entity.id
_entity.type
_entity.pdbx_description
1 polymer ?
#
loop_
_entity_poly.entity_id
_entity_poly.type
_entity_poly.pdbx_seq_one_letter_code
_entity_poly.pdbx_strand_id
1 'polypeptide(L)'
;WKSGGAQVENLRMQTKENLEKMVVILAFIAARLHQLRYLGLNQEQAKKESCETILSPLAWKLLWSKLNKSKPPRKPPTVHWAYLSLGKLAGWYDSKRNGRVGWERLWQGWFKLQTILEGYELAKSLEL
;
A
#
# COMPACT_ATOMS: atom_id res chain seq x y z
N TRP A 1 -13.45 -2.11 -1.09
CA TRP A 1 -14.45 -1.06 -0.83
C TRP A 1 -15.24 -1.38 0.43
N LYS A 2 -16.14 -2.37 0.37
CA LYS A 2 -16.91 -2.86 1.51
C LYS A 2 -16.11 -3.86 2.37
N SER A 3 -16.01 -5.12 1.99
CA SER A 3 -15.32 -6.14 2.81
C SER A 3 -13.80 -6.19 2.55
N GLY A 4 -13.05 -6.68 3.55
CA GLY A 4 -11.62 -6.99 3.49
C GLY A 4 -10.67 -5.79 3.42
N GLY A 5 -10.98 -4.77 2.61
CA GLY A 5 -10.15 -3.57 2.44
C GLY A 5 -10.56 -2.41 3.36
N ALA A 6 -10.97 -1.30 2.74
CA ALA A 6 -11.36 -0.05 3.41
C ALA A 6 -12.52 -0.16 4.42
N GLN A 7 -13.30 -1.25 4.42
CA GLN A 7 -14.28 -1.55 5.48
C GLN A 7 -15.28 -0.41 5.76
N VAL A 8 -15.77 0.25 4.70
CA VAL A 8 -16.64 1.44 4.83
C VAL A 8 -17.92 1.17 5.65
N GLU A 9 -18.47 -0.04 5.59
CA GLU A 9 -19.68 -0.43 6.34
C GLU A 9 -19.42 -0.67 7.84
N ASN A 10 -18.14 -0.78 8.24
CA ASN A 10 -17.73 -0.88 9.64
C ASN A 10 -17.54 0.49 10.30
N LEU A 11 -17.62 1.59 9.54
CA LEU A 11 -17.58 2.93 10.11
C LEU A 11 -18.77 3.15 11.05
N ARG A 12 -18.51 3.78 12.19
CA ARG A 12 -19.50 4.15 13.21
C ARG A 12 -19.46 5.66 13.47
N MET A 13 -19.56 6.43 12.39
CA MET A 13 -19.64 7.89 12.46
C MET A 13 -20.96 8.31 13.09
N GLN A 14 -20.92 9.33 13.96
CA GLN A 14 -22.08 9.77 14.73
C GLN A 14 -23.09 10.57 13.92
N THR A 15 -22.69 11.11 12.76
CA THR A 15 -23.57 11.88 11.87
C THR A 15 -23.51 11.34 10.45
N LYS A 16 -24.63 11.52 9.71
CA LYS A 16 -24.75 11.13 8.32
C LYS A 16 -23.72 11.84 7.45
N GLU A 17 -23.53 13.14 7.66
CA GLU A 17 -22.64 13.98 6.85
C GLU A 17 -21.18 13.54 6.99
N ASN A 18 -20.75 13.16 8.20
CA ASN A 18 -19.40 12.64 8.43
C ASN A 18 -19.22 11.26 7.80
N LEU A 19 -20.25 10.41 7.85
CA LEU A 19 -20.24 9.14 7.16
C LEU A 19 -20.10 9.32 5.64
N GLU A 20 -20.90 10.21 5.03
CA GLU A 20 -20.85 10.50 3.59
C GLU A 20 -19.47 11.00 3.15
N LYS A 21 -18.85 11.92 3.91
CA LYS A 21 -17.48 12.39 3.63
C LYS A 21 -16.46 11.25 3.64
N MET A 22 -16.53 10.39 4.66
CA MET A 22 -15.62 9.24 4.78
C MET A 22 -15.84 8.21 3.67
N VAL A 23 -17.09 7.99 3.27
CA VAL A 23 -17.44 7.14 2.12
C VAL A 23 -16.75 7.68 0.85
N VAL A 24 -16.85 8.97 0.56
CA VAL A 24 -16.19 9.52 -0.63
C VAL A 24 -14.68 9.31 -0.59
N ILE A 25 -14.02 9.63 0.53
CA ILE A 25 -12.57 9.48 0.68
C ILE A 25 -12.13 8.04 0.48
N LEU A 26 -12.75 7.11 1.20
CA LEU A 26 -12.36 5.70 1.14
C LEU A 26 -12.63 5.12 -0.26
N ALA A 27 -13.57 5.66 -1.05
CA ALA A 27 -13.90 5.16 -2.38
C ALA A 27 -12.73 5.36 -3.34
N PHE A 28 -12.12 6.54 -3.32
CA PHE A 28 -10.91 6.83 -4.10
C PHE A 28 -9.74 5.96 -3.66
N ILE A 29 -9.56 5.75 -2.36
CA ILE A 29 -8.49 4.88 -1.86
C ILE A 29 -8.73 3.43 -2.31
N ALA A 30 -9.97 2.94 -2.28
CA ALA A 30 -10.30 1.62 -2.77
C ALA A 30 -10.05 1.47 -4.28
N ALA A 31 -10.36 2.50 -5.07
CA ALA A 31 -10.04 2.53 -6.51
C ALA A 31 -8.53 2.50 -6.75
N ARG A 32 -7.75 3.26 -5.98
CA ARG A 32 -6.28 3.25 -6.06
C ARG A 32 -5.69 1.91 -5.68
N LEU A 33 -6.19 1.29 -4.61
CA LEU A 33 -5.79 -0.06 -4.21
C LEU A 33 -6.14 -1.09 -5.28
N HIS A 34 -7.26 -0.90 -5.98
CA HIS A 34 -7.67 -1.74 -7.09
C HIS A 34 -6.71 -1.64 -8.27
N GLN A 35 -6.35 -0.42 -8.68
CA GLN A 35 -5.33 -0.18 -9.71
C GLN A 35 -3.99 -0.83 -9.34
N LEU A 36 -3.55 -0.66 -8.09
CA LEU A 36 -2.31 -1.24 -7.59
C LEU A 36 -2.33 -2.77 -7.71
N ARG A 37 -3.41 -3.42 -7.26
CA ARG A 37 -3.54 -4.89 -7.38
C ARG A 37 -3.61 -5.34 -8.83
N TYR A 38 -4.34 -4.61 -9.68
CA TYR A 38 -4.45 -4.92 -11.11
C TYR A 38 -3.06 -4.90 -11.77
N LEU A 39 -2.29 -3.83 -11.56
CA LEU A 39 -0.93 -3.70 -12.07
C LEU A 39 -0.01 -4.79 -11.50
N GLY A 40 -0.05 -5.03 -10.18
CA GLY A 40 0.80 -6.05 -9.54
C GLY A 40 0.54 -7.49 -9.99
N LEU A 41 -0.70 -7.80 -10.40
CA LEU A 41 -1.09 -9.10 -10.92
C LEU A 41 -0.76 -9.31 -12.41
N ASN A 42 -0.57 -8.25 -13.18
CA ASN A 42 -0.13 -8.34 -14.57
C ASN A 42 1.35 -8.71 -14.62
N GLN A 43 1.66 -10.00 -14.45
CA GLN A 43 3.04 -10.46 -14.20
C GLN A 43 4.05 -10.03 -15.27
N GLU A 44 3.68 -10.00 -16.55
CA GLU A 44 4.61 -9.65 -17.62
C GLU A 44 5.04 -8.18 -17.55
N GLN A 45 4.09 -7.29 -17.35
CA GLN A 45 4.31 -5.85 -17.28
C GLN A 45 4.89 -5.44 -15.91
N ALA A 46 4.34 -6.00 -14.84
CA ALA A 46 4.74 -5.68 -13.47
C ALA A 46 6.19 -6.04 -13.14
N LYS A 47 6.76 -7.03 -13.82
CA LYS A 47 8.16 -7.42 -13.67
C LYS A 47 9.12 -6.53 -14.44
N LYS A 48 8.63 -5.75 -15.40
CA LYS A 48 9.43 -4.84 -16.25
C LYS A 48 9.33 -3.39 -15.79
N GLU A 49 8.16 -2.97 -15.33
CA GLU A 49 7.90 -1.59 -14.92
C GLU A 49 8.47 -1.26 -13.54
N SER A 50 8.91 -0.01 -13.39
CA SER A 50 9.33 0.59 -12.11
C SER A 50 8.15 0.71 -11.15
N CYS A 51 8.36 0.43 -9.87
CA CYS A 51 7.37 0.65 -8.82
C CYS A 51 6.99 2.13 -8.64
N GLU A 52 7.75 3.06 -9.23
CA GLU A 52 7.46 4.49 -9.16
C GLU A 52 6.17 4.91 -9.89
N THR A 53 5.63 4.04 -10.75
CA THR A 53 4.29 4.23 -11.34
C THR A 53 3.17 4.15 -10.31
N ILE A 54 3.40 3.43 -9.19
CA ILE A 54 2.41 3.20 -8.15
C ILE A 54 2.75 3.86 -6.81
N LEU A 55 4.04 3.97 -6.47
CA LEU A 55 4.55 4.50 -5.20
C LEU A 55 5.49 5.68 -5.45
N SER A 56 5.49 6.68 -4.57
CA SER A 56 6.48 7.75 -4.65
C SER A 56 7.90 7.23 -4.37
N PRO A 57 8.96 7.95 -4.82
CA PRO A 57 10.34 7.58 -4.53
C PRO A 57 10.63 7.40 -3.04
N LEU A 58 10.02 8.23 -2.19
CA LEU A 58 10.13 8.11 -0.75
C LEU A 58 9.42 6.86 -0.22
N ALA A 59 8.20 6.61 -0.69
CA ALA A 59 7.37 5.49 -0.23
C ALA A 59 8.04 4.13 -0.49
N TRP A 60 8.56 3.89 -1.69
CA TRP A 60 9.20 2.59 -1.97
C TRP A 60 10.53 2.43 -1.23
N LYS A 61 11.28 3.52 -1.00
CA LYS A 61 12.52 3.49 -0.20
C LYS A 61 12.23 3.18 1.26
N LEU A 62 11.21 3.79 1.86
CA LEU A 62 10.78 3.47 3.22
C LEU A 62 10.25 2.03 3.33
N LEU A 63 9.48 1.59 2.34
CA LEU A 63 9.04 0.19 2.25
C LEU A 63 10.23 -0.77 2.20
N TRP A 64 11.25 -0.44 1.39
CA TRP A 64 12.48 -1.22 1.30
C TRP A 64 13.20 -1.27 2.65
N SER A 65 13.46 -0.12 3.27
CA SER A 65 14.15 -0.02 4.55
C SER A 65 13.41 -0.72 5.68
N LYS A 66 12.07 -0.76 5.63
CA LYS A 66 11.28 -1.47 6.65
C LYS A 66 11.35 -2.99 6.52
N LEU A 67 11.44 -3.51 5.29
CA LEU A 67 11.40 -4.95 5.01
C LEU A 67 12.80 -5.58 4.90
N ASN A 68 13.79 -4.82 4.46
CA ASN A 68 15.14 -5.29 4.21
C ASN A 68 16.11 -4.65 5.20
N LYS A 69 17.13 -5.42 5.61
CA LYS A 69 18.22 -4.91 6.47
C LYS A 69 19.30 -4.15 5.67
N SER A 70 19.11 -3.99 4.37
CA SER A 70 20.07 -3.36 3.45
C SER A 70 19.58 -2.00 2.96
N LYS A 71 20.53 -1.17 2.51
CA LYS A 71 20.21 0.13 1.90
C LYS A 71 19.34 -0.08 0.64
N PRO A 72 18.38 0.83 0.37
CA PRO A 72 17.62 0.79 -0.87
C PRO A 72 18.53 0.84 -2.10
N PRO A 73 18.21 0.09 -3.18
CA PRO A 73 18.97 0.12 -4.42
C PRO A 73 18.94 1.51 -5.06
N ARG A 74 19.91 1.79 -5.94
CA ARG A 74 19.93 3.05 -6.71
C ARG A 74 18.79 3.13 -7.73
N LYS A 75 18.45 1.99 -8.35
CA LYS A 75 17.34 1.89 -9.30
C LYS A 75 16.08 1.43 -8.56
N PRO A 76 14.90 1.98 -8.88
CA PRO A 76 13.66 1.55 -8.27
C PRO A 76 13.38 0.07 -8.62
N PRO A 77 12.90 -0.72 -7.65
CA PRO A 77 12.45 -2.08 -7.90
C PRO A 77 11.18 -2.11 -8.75
N THR A 78 10.71 -3.31 -9.07
CA THR A 78 9.60 -3.50 -10.01
C THR A 78 8.23 -3.28 -9.34
N VAL A 79 7.19 -3.01 -10.13
CA VAL A 79 5.79 -2.97 -9.64
C VAL A 79 5.42 -4.27 -8.93
N HIS A 80 5.86 -5.42 -9.48
CA HIS A 80 5.63 -6.72 -8.88
C HIS A 80 6.26 -6.83 -7.48
N TRP A 81 7.49 -6.34 -7.32
CA TRP A 81 8.14 -6.30 -6.00
C TRP A 81 7.35 -5.42 -5.02
N ALA A 82 6.89 -4.25 -5.45
CA ALA A 82 6.14 -3.34 -4.58
C ALA A 82 4.80 -3.95 -4.13
N TYR A 83 4.07 -4.59 -5.06
CA TYR A 83 2.83 -5.30 -4.77
C TYR A 83 3.02 -6.39 -3.69
N LEU A 84 4.01 -7.27 -3.87
CA LEU A 84 4.30 -8.34 -2.90
C LEU A 84 4.82 -7.77 -1.58
N SER A 85 5.67 -6.74 -1.64
CA SER A 85 6.24 -6.09 -0.46
C SER A 85 5.18 -5.43 0.41
N LEU A 86 4.16 -4.81 -0.19
CA LEU A 86 3.00 -4.30 0.55
C LEU A 86 2.28 -5.43 1.29
N GLY A 87 2.05 -6.57 0.64
CA GLY A 87 1.52 -7.75 1.32
C GLY A 87 2.40 -8.19 2.49
N LYS A 88 3.71 -8.31 2.28
CA LYS A 88 4.67 -8.73 3.31
C LYS A 88 4.70 -7.77 4.51
N LEU A 89 4.56 -6.46 4.28
CA LEU A 89 4.48 -5.45 5.34
C LEU A 89 3.28 -5.70 6.29
N ALA A 90 2.21 -6.31 5.77
CA ALA A 90 1.03 -6.77 6.50
C ALA A 90 1.10 -8.24 6.96
N GLY A 91 2.27 -8.88 6.89
CA GLY A 91 2.46 -10.27 7.32
C GLY A 91 1.98 -11.32 6.33
N TRP A 92 1.78 -10.98 5.04
CA TRP A 92 1.51 -11.98 4.01
C TRP A 92 2.79 -12.74 3.62
N TYR A 93 2.73 -14.07 3.61
CA TYR A 93 3.88 -14.97 3.37
C TYR A 93 3.65 -15.98 2.24
N ASP A 94 2.64 -15.75 1.38
CA ASP A 94 2.29 -16.60 0.24
C ASP A 94 2.08 -18.10 0.57
N SER A 95 1.24 -18.40 1.56
CA SER A 95 0.99 -19.78 2.01
C SER A 95 0.57 -20.75 0.90
N LYS A 96 -0.13 -20.24 -0.12
CA LYS A 96 -0.61 -21.02 -1.28
C LYS A 96 0.32 -20.96 -2.49
N ARG A 97 1.47 -20.29 -2.40
CA ARG A 97 2.47 -20.14 -3.47
C ARG A 97 1.89 -19.67 -4.80
N ASN A 98 0.90 -18.80 -4.76
CA ASN A 98 0.23 -18.30 -5.97
C ASN A 98 0.63 -16.85 -6.30
N GLY A 99 1.42 -16.20 -5.43
CA GLY A 99 1.85 -14.82 -5.63
C GLY A 99 0.71 -13.80 -5.57
N ARG A 100 -0.48 -14.17 -5.08
CA ARG A 100 -1.67 -13.30 -5.04
C ARG A 100 -1.95 -12.84 -3.61
N VAL A 101 -1.63 -11.58 -3.35
CA VAL A 101 -1.98 -10.88 -2.11
C VAL A 101 -3.49 -10.62 -2.10
N GLY A 102 -4.15 -11.06 -1.01
CA GLY A 102 -5.56 -10.79 -0.75
C GLY A 102 -5.82 -9.31 -0.45
N TRP A 103 -7.05 -8.83 -0.71
CA TRP A 103 -7.42 -7.42 -0.54
C TRP A 103 -7.14 -6.88 0.86
N GLU A 104 -7.37 -7.69 1.89
CA GLU A 104 -7.16 -7.31 3.27
C GLU A 104 -5.68 -7.05 3.58
N ARG A 105 -4.81 -8.00 3.24
CA ARG A 105 -3.37 -7.85 3.44
C ARG A 105 -2.80 -6.70 2.62
N LEU A 106 -3.31 -6.49 1.41
CA LEU A 106 -2.89 -5.38 0.58
C LEU A 106 -3.30 -4.02 1.16
N TRP A 107 -4.54 -3.90 1.64
CA TRP A 107 -5.03 -2.70 2.33
C TRP A 107 -4.23 -2.41 3.60
N GLN A 108 -4.06 -3.40 4.47
CA GLN A 108 -3.28 -3.27 5.70
C GLN A 108 -1.84 -2.86 5.41
N GLY A 109 -1.24 -3.41 4.37
CA GLY A 109 0.12 -3.09 3.94
C GLY A 109 0.24 -1.66 3.45
N TRP A 110 -0.69 -1.26 2.57
CA TRP A 110 -0.75 0.12 2.06
C TRP A 110 -0.96 1.13 3.19
N PHE A 111 -1.91 0.87 4.09
CA PHE A 111 -2.22 1.76 5.22
C PHE A 111 -1.02 1.89 6.17
N LYS A 112 -0.38 0.77 6.51
CA LYS A 112 0.83 0.77 7.34
C LYS A 112 1.99 1.53 6.69
N LEU A 113 2.12 1.49 5.36
CA LEU A 113 3.10 2.29 4.64
C LEU A 113 2.78 3.79 4.74
N GLN A 114 1.50 4.19 4.69
CA GLN A 114 1.11 5.59 4.91
C GLN A 114 1.50 6.07 6.31
N THR A 115 1.27 5.26 7.35
CA THR A 115 1.70 5.60 8.72
C THR A 115 3.22 5.77 8.84
N ILE A 116 4.00 4.94 8.14
CA ILE A 116 5.47 5.05 8.11
C ILE A 116 5.90 6.35 7.40
N LEU A 117 5.23 6.72 6.32
CA LEU A 117 5.49 7.97 5.59
C LEU A 117 5.23 9.19 6.48
N GLU A 118 4.06 9.23 7.12
CA GLU A 118 3.71 10.30 8.06
C GLU A 118 4.73 10.41 9.20
N GLY A 119 5.10 9.29 9.82
CA GLY A 119 6.11 9.27 10.88
C GLY A 119 7.49 9.77 10.41
N TYR A 120 7.88 9.45 9.16
CA TYR A 120 9.12 9.95 8.57
C TYR A 120 9.08 11.47 8.33
N GLU A 121 7.96 11.98 7.81
CA GLU A 121 7.78 13.41 7.57
C GLU A 121 7.78 14.22 8.87
N LEU A 122 7.10 13.71 9.91
CA LEU A 122 7.12 14.29 11.24
C LEU A 122 8.53 14.32 11.83
N ALA A 123 9.26 13.20 11.78
CA ALA A 123 10.64 13.15 12.29
C ALA A 123 11.55 14.17 11.56
N LYS A 124 11.43 14.25 10.23
CA LYS A 124 12.19 15.22 9.42
C LYS A 124 11.88 16.67 9.79
N SER A 125 10.64 16.97 10.17
CA SER A 125 10.23 18.33 10.57
C SER A 125 10.84 18.78 11.91
N LEU A 126 11.32 17.86 12.75
CA LEU A 126 12.01 18.16 14.00
C LEU A 126 13.51 18.44 13.83
N GLU A 127 14.09 18.00 12.71
CA GLU A 127 15.51 18.20 12.37
C GLU A 127 15.76 19.48 11.55
N LEU A 128 14.69 20.22 11.21
CA LEU A 128 14.70 21.51 10.53
C LEU A 128 14.50 22.64 11.54
#